data_AF-A0A7V0MZ77-F1
#
_entry.id   AF-A0A7V0MZ77-F1
#
_cell.length_a   1.000
_cell.length_b   1.000
_cell.length_c   1.000
_cell.angle_alpha   90.00
_cell.angle_beta   90.00
_cell.angle_gamma   90.00
#
_symmetry.space_group_name_H-M   'P 1'
#
loop_
_entity.id
_entity.type
_entity.pdbx_description
1 polymer ?
#
loop_
_entity_poly.entity_id
_entity_poly.type
_entity_poly.pdbx_seq_one_letter_code
_entity_poly.pdbx_strand_id
1 'polypeptide(L)'
;SMIPAYDTRFVMLTAPFFLLGQKEDDEKILEELSNYPVTMVFYMGLKSLDRLVKTLKKYYPKDFPIAVVYFAGYPQKQKVVKGSLATIMERVKGEKEKWLGMIIVGRCLEGKPYQSRLEKLD
;
A
#
# COMPACT_ATOMS: atom_id res chain seq x y z
N SER A 1 -6.71 -0.75 15.53
CA SER A 1 -6.33 -0.53 14.12
C SER A 1 -7.09 -1.56 13.30
N MET A 2 -8.12 -1.14 12.56
CA MET A 2 -8.93 -2.04 11.73
C MET A 2 -8.70 -1.68 10.27
N ILE A 3 -8.07 -2.57 9.51
CA ILE A 3 -7.99 -2.46 8.06
C ILE A 3 -9.37 -2.82 7.51
N PRO A 4 -10.07 -1.91 6.81
CA PRO A 4 -11.31 -2.25 6.13
C PRO A 4 -11.06 -3.37 5.13
N ALA A 5 -11.66 -4.54 5.34
CA ALA A 5 -11.61 -5.61 4.35
C ALA A 5 -12.67 -5.34 3.27
N TYR A 6 -12.35 -4.46 2.31
CA TYR A 6 -13.06 -4.41 1.03
C TYR A 6 -12.53 -5.57 0.19
N ASP A 7 -13.41 -6.50 -0.24
CA ASP A 7 -13.20 -7.72 -1.10
C ASP A 7 -11.91 -8.55 -0.96
N THR A 8 -11.04 -8.15 -0.05
CA THR A 8 -9.64 -8.53 0.07
C THR A 8 -9.61 -9.89 0.72
N ARG A 9 -8.99 -10.85 0.04
CA ARG A 9 -8.93 -12.24 0.51
C ARG A 9 -7.70 -12.53 1.36
N PHE A 10 -6.62 -11.77 1.16
CA PHE A 10 -5.37 -11.96 1.86
C PHE A 10 -4.52 -10.69 1.90
N VAL A 11 -3.52 -10.70 2.78
CA VAL A 11 -2.51 -9.65 2.91
C VAL A 11 -1.16 -10.21 2.52
N MET A 12 -0.46 -9.52 1.61
CA MET A 12 0.95 -9.78 1.32
C MET A 12 1.80 -8.77 2.08
N LEU A 13 2.78 -9.25 2.85
CA LEU A 13 3.73 -8.42 3.62
C LEU A 13 5.16 -8.74 3.19
N THR A 14 5.89 -7.75 2.66
CA THR A 14 7.29 -7.93 2.22
C THR A 14 8.04 -6.60 2.13
N ALA A 15 9.35 -6.60 1.86
CA ALA A 15 10.06 -5.37 1.47
C ALA A 15 10.03 -5.21 -0.06
N PRO A 16 9.95 -3.97 -0.61
CA PRO A 16 9.93 -3.78 -2.05
C PRO A 16 11.16 -4.35 -2.76
N PHE A 17 12.32 -4.37 -2.09
CA PHE A 17 13.55 -4.92 -2.65
C PHE A 17 13.43 -6.42 -2.97
N PHE A 18 12.76 -7.20 -2.11
CA PHE A 18 12.59 -8.64 -2.31
C PHE A 18 11.49 -8.96 -3.32
N LEU A 19 10.46 -8.10 -3.43
CA LEU A 19 9.38 -8.32 -4.38
C LEU A 19 9.75 -7.91 -5.81
N LEU A 20 10.44 -6.77 -5.98
CA LEU A 20 10.72 -6.20 -7.31
C LEU A 20 12.00 -6.75 -7.95
N GLY A 21 12.80 -7.51 -7.19
CA GLY A 21 14.08 -8.09 -7.60
C GLY A 21 15.01 -7.16 -8.41
N GLN A 22 15.79 -7.74 -9.33
CA GLN A 22 16.68 -7.02 -10.25
C GLN A 22 16.37 -7.27 -11.74
N LYS A 23 15.61 -8.33 -12.07
CA LYS A 23 15.30 -8.76 -13.45
C LYS A 23 13.80 -8.64 -13.73
N GLU A 24 13.41 -8.63 -15.00
CA GLU A 24 11.98 -8.53 -15.41
C GLU A 24 11.12 -9.68 -14.88
N ASP A 25 11.65 -10.91 -14.82
CA ASP A 25 10.92 -12.07 -14.25
C ASP A 25 10.51 -11.83 -12.79
N ASP A 26 11.22 -10.95 -12.07
CA ASP A 26 10.91 -10.62 -10.68
C ASP A 26 9.62 -9.79 -10.57
N GLU A 27 9.17 -9.12 -11.64
CA GLU A 27 7.91 -8.37 -11.65
C GLU A 27 6.68 -9.24 -11.97
N LYS A 28 6.86 -10.48 -12.46
CA LYS A 28 5.76 -11.38 -12.85
C LYS A 28 4.79 -11.66 -11.70
N ILE A 29 5.29 -11.73 -10.46
CA ILE A 29 4.46 -11.89 -9.28
C ILE A 29 3.45 -10.74 -9.11
N LEU A 30 3.80 -9.50 -9.51
CA LEU A 30 2.88 -8.36 -9.42
C LEU A 30 1.78 -8.43 -10.47
N GLU A 31 2.09 -8.93 -11.66
CA GLU A 31 1.09 -9.22 -12.69
C GLU A 31 0.10 -10.27 -12.19
N GLU A 32 0.60 -11.39 -11.65
CA GLU A 32 -0.26 -12.45 -11.11
C GLU A 32 -1.13 -11.95 -9.96
N LEU A 33 -0.55 -11.18 -9.04
CA LEU A 33 -1.26 -10.58 -7.91
C LEU A 33 -2.35 -9.59 -8.35
N SER A 34 -2.18 -8.91 -9.48
CA SER A 34 -3.18 -7.96 -9.99
C SER A 34 -4.53 -8.61 -10.34
N ASN A 35 -4.54 -9.93 -10.56
CA ASN A 35 -5.75 -10.70 -10.80
C ASN A 35 -6.54 -11.02 -9.52
N TYR A 36 -6.01 -10.70 -8.34
CA TYR A 36 -6.64 -11.00 -7.06
C TYR A 36 -6.88 -9.73 -6.24
N PRO A 37 -7.95 -9.70 -5.43
CA PRO A 37 -8.16 -8.64 -4.46
C PRO A 37 -7.19 -8.84 -3.28
N VAL A 38 -5.98 -8.29 -3.44
CA VAL A 38 -4.89 -8.34 -2.47
C VAL A 38 -4.70 -6.99 -1.78
N THR A 39 -4.42 -7.01 -0.48
CA THR A 39 -3.80 -5.88 0.22
C THR A 39 -2.31 -6.11 0.31
N MET A 40 -1.53 -5.21 -0.26
CA MET A 40 -0.07 -5.26 -0.22
C MET A 40 0.45 -4.30 0.84
N VAL A 41 1.30 -4.80 1.73
CA VAL A 41 1.94 -4.03 2.79
C VAL A 41 3.45 -4.16 2.64
N PHE A 42 4.13 -3.02 2.59
CA PHE A 42 5.57 -2.95 2.40
C PHE A 42 6.27 -2.31 3.59
N TYR A 43 7.12 -3.08 4.26
CA TYR A 43 8.05 -2.55 5.26
C TYR A 43 9.36 -2.13 4.57
N MET A 44 10.14 -1.25 5.23
CA MET A 44 11.41 -0.74 4.69
C MET A 44 11.29 -0.15 3.27
N GLY A 45 10.10 0.34 2.91
CA GLY A 45 9.78 0.65 1.51
C GLY A 45 10.02 2.08 1.09
N LEU A 46 10.21 3.03 2.02
CA LEU A 46 10.24 4.46 1.73
C LEU A 46 11.30 4.86 0.70
N LYS A 47 12.51 4.27 0.78
CA LYS A 47 13.58 4.52 -0.20
C LYS A 47 13.24 4.02 -1.61
N SER A 48 12.45 2.96 -1.69
CA SER A 48 12.07 2.31 -2.94
C SER A 48 10.69 2.75 -3.43
N LEU A 49 10.06 3.75 -2.79
CA LEU A 49 8.69 4.16 -3.09
C LEU A 49 8.51 4.58 -4.55
N ASP A 50 9.45 5.33 -5.12
CA ASP A 50 9.40 5.75 -6.53
C ASP A 50 9.42 4.54 -7.48
N ARG A 51 10.36 3.61 -7.27
CA ARG A 51 10.46 2.37 -8.06
C ARG A 51 9.19 1.52 -7.90
N LEU A 52 8.73 1.34 -6.66
CA LEU A 52 7.52 0.58 -6.36
C LEU A 52 6.29 1.16 -7.06
N VAL A 53 6.07 2.48 -6.98
CA VAL A 53 4.93 3.14 -7.62
C VAL A 53 5.02 3.03 -9.14
N LYS A 54 6.21 3.16 -9.73
CA LYS A 54 6.42 2.96 -11.16
C LYS A 54 6.09 1.54 -11.61
N THR A 55 6.55 0.52 -10.88
CA THR A 55 6.24 -0.88 -11.22
C THR A 55 4.76 -1.18 -11.03
N LEU A 56 4.15 -0.76 -9.91
CA LEU A 56 2.72 -0.98 -9.67
C LEU A 56 1.82 -0.35 -10.75
N LYS A 57 2.19 0.82 -11.28
CA LYS A 57 1.44 1.47 -12.38
C LYS A 57 1.38 0.66 -13.68
N LYS A 58 2.24 -0.36 -13.86
CA LYS A 58 2.18 -1.26 -15.02
C LYS A 58 0.99 -2.23 -14.92
N TYR A 59 0.60 -2.61 -13.70
CA TYR A 59 -0.35 -3.69 -13.44
C TYR A 59 -1.64 -3.22 -12.76
N TYR A 60 -1.62 -2.03 -12.14
CA TYR A 60 -2.76 -1.47 -11.40
C TYR A 60 -3.19 -0.13 -11.98
N PRO A 61 -4.49 0.22 -11.91
CA PRO A 61 -4.99 1.46 -12.48
C PRO A 61 -4.48 2.69 -11.71
N LYS A 62 -4.53 3.86 -12.35
CA LYS A 62 -3.97 5.11 -11.80
C LYS A 62 -4.64 5.57 -10.50
N ASP A 63 -5.91 5.25 -10.32
CA ASP A 63 -6.70 5.54 -9.13
C ASP A 63 -6.45 4.55 -7.99
N PHE A 64 -5.68 3.47 -8.21
CA PHE A 64 -5.51 2.41 -7.22
C PHE A 64 -4.96 2.95 -5.89
N PRO A 65 -5.59 2.65 -4.74
CA PRO A 65 -5.27 3.31 -3.48
C PRO A 65 -3.92 2.92 -2.91
N ILE A 66 -3.26 3.90 -2.31
CA ILE A 66 -1.99 3.75 -1.60
C ILE A 66 -1.92 4.71 -0.41
N ALA A 67 -1.33 4.25 0.67
CA ALA A 67 -1.04 5.06 1.84
C ALA A 67 0.41 4.84 2.29
N VAL A 68 1.06 5.91 2.72
CA VAL A 68 2.37 5.86 3.39
C VAL A 68 2.15 6.24 4.85
N VAL A 69 2.49 5.32 5.74
CA VAL A 69 2.38 5.47 7.19
C VAL A 69 3.77 5.67 7.77
N TYR A 70 4.12 6.90 8.11
CA TYR A 70 5.35 7.26 8.79
C TYR A 70 5.22 6.99 10.29
N PHE A 71 6.30 6.53 10.92
CA PHE A 71 6.33 6.21 12.36
C PHE A 71 5.14 5.34 12.80
N ALA A 72 4.80 4.32 12.01
CA ALA A 72 3.71 3.41 12.33
C ALA A 72 3.89 2.81 13.73
N GLY A 73 2.86 2.89 14.57
CA GLY A 73 2.91 2.40 15.95
C GLY A 73 3.46 3.39 16.99
N TYR A 74 3.87 4.60 16.59
CA TYR A 74 4.26 5.68 17.51
C TYR A 74 3.14 6.73 17.61
N PRO A 75 2.24 6.68 18.60
CA PRO A 75 1.01 7.47 18.59
C PRO A 75 1.24 8.99 18.46
N GLN A 76 2.31 9.53 19.03
CA GLN A 76 2.61 10.96 19.00
C GLN A 76 3.32 11.43 17.72
N LYS A 77 3.86 10.51 16.91
CA LYS A 77 4.65 10.83 15.71
C LYS A 77 4.06 10.27 14.43
N GLN A 78 3.09 9.37 14.53
CA GLN A 78 2.50 8.69 13.38
C GLN A 78 1.86 9.72 12.44
N LYS A 79 2.22 9.61 11.17
CA LYS A 79 1.62 10.42 10.11
C LYS A 79 1.21 9.52 8.96
N VAL A 80 -0.02 9.68 8.50
CA VAL A 80 -0.57 8.90 7.38
C VAL A 80 -0.80 9.81 6.21
N VAL A 81 -0.14 9.53 5.08
CA VAL A 81 -0.37 10.20 3.81
C VAL A 81 -1.09 9.24 2.89
N LYS A 82 -2.36 9.55 2.55
CA LYS A 82 -3.18 8.75 1.63
C LYS A 82 -3.21 9.36 0.24
N GLY A 83 -3.34 8.54 -0.78
CA GLY A 83 -3.59 8.94 -2.16
C GLY A 83 -3.87 7.75 -3.06
N SER A 84 -3.61 7.95 -4.35
CA SER A 84 -3.63 6.92 -5.39
C SER A 84 -2.25 6.78 -6.03
N LEU A 85 -2.03 5.74 -6.83
CA LEU A 85 -0.79 5.60 -7.60
C LEU A 85 -0.48 6.85 -8.45
N ALA A 86 -1.50 7.56 -8.94
CA ALA A 86 -1.32 8.81 -9.66
C ALA A 86 -0.81 9.98 -8.80
N THR A 87 -1.17 10.03 -7.52
CA THR A 87 -1.02 11.25 -6.70
C THR A 87 -0.02 11.11 -5.55
N ILE A 88 0.32 9.89 -5.14
CA ILE A 88 1.08 9.66 -3.92
C ILE A 88 2.47 10.29 -3.92
N MET A 89 3.16 10.27 -5.06
CA MET A 89 4.52 10.81 -5.18
C MET A 89 4.56 12.32 -4.90
N GLU A 90 3.55 13.06 -5.35
CA GLU A 90 3.46 14.49 -5.08
C GLU A 90 3.12 14.74 -3.60
N ARG A 91 2.22 13.94 -3.04
CA ARG A 91 1.79 14.07 -1.64
C ARG A 91 2.91 13.82 -0.63
N VAL A 92 3.91 12.98 -0.98
CA VAL A 92 5.04 12.65 -0.09
C VAL A 92 6.31 13.47 -0.36
N LYS A 93 6.31 14.33 -1.39
CA LYS A 93 7.50 15.04 -1.86
C LYS A 93 8.17 15.89 -0.77
N GLY A 94 7.37 16.49 0.11
CA GLY A 94 7.85 17.32 1.23
C GLY A 94 8.22 16.56 2.52
N GLU A 95 8.02 15.24 2.56
CA GLU A 95 8.27 14.46 3.78
C GLU A 95 9.77 14.24 4.00
N LYS A 96 10.24 14.59 5.20
CA LYS A 96 11.67 14.47 5.59
C LYS A 96 12.05 13.05 6.02
N GLU A 97 11.09 12.27 6.52
CA GLU A 97 11.33 10.89 6.94
C GLU A 97 11.46 9.97 5.72
N LYS A 98 12.53 9.18 5.67
CA LYS A 98 12.90 8.33 4.52
C LYS A 98 13.16 6.86 4.89
N TRP A 99 13.05 6.50 6.16
CA TRP A 99 13.38 5.19 6.71
C TRP A 99 12.21 4.56 7.46
N LEU A 100 11.66 5.28 8.45
CA LEU A 100 10.61 4.78 9.32
C LEU A 100 9.23 4.98 8.69
N GLY A 101 8.84 4.05 7.83
CA GLY A 101 7.48 4.00 7.32
C GLY A 101 7.09 2.68 6.68
N MET A 102 5.78 2.52 6.54
CA MET A 102 5.12 1.38 5.93
C MET A 102 4.25 1.88 4.77
N ILE A 103 4.26 1.16 3.65
CA ILE A 103 3.44 1.50 2.48
C ILE A 103 2.33 0.46 2.40
N ILE A 104 1.08 0.90 2.30
CA ILE A 104 -0.10 0.04 2.16
C ILE A 104 -0.70 0.34 0.80
N VAL A 105 -0.96 -0.68 -0.01
CA VAL A 105 -1.54 -0.56 -1.34
C VAL A 105 -2.72 -1.53 -1.45
N GLY A 106 -3.86 -1.04 -1.92
CA GLY A 106 -5.05 -1.87 -2.11
C GLY A 106 -6.35 -1.18 -1.77
N ARG A 107 -7.46 -1.74 -2.28
CA ARG A 107 -8.83 -1.23 -2.08
C ARG A 107 -9.29 -1.28 -0.62
N CYS A 108 -8.55 -1.95 0.26
CA CYS A 108 -8.75 -1.86 1.72
C CYS A 108 -8.69 -0.43 2.27
N LEU A 109 -8.04 0.50 1.56
CA LEU A 109 -7.96 1.92 1.95
C LEU A 109 -9.23 2.73 1.64
N GLU A 110 -10.14 2.18 0.83
CA GLU A 110 -11.43 2.78 0.47
C GLU A 110 -12.59 2.27 1.34
N GLY A 111 -12.42 1.12 1.97
CA GLY A 111 -13.49 0.46 2.72
C GLY A 111 -13.94 1.23 3.96
N LYS A 112 -15.20 1.01 4.35
CA LYS A 112 -15.74 1.47 5.62
C LYS A 112 -15.19 0.62 6.78
N PRO A 113 -15.01 1.18 7.99
CA PRO A 113 -14.59 0.42 9.16
C PRO A 113 -15.47 -0.82 9.38
N TYR A 114 -14.88 -1.88 9.93
CA TYR A 114 -15.56 -3.16 10.22
C TYR A 114 -16.92 -3.01 10.94
N GLN A 115 -17.09 -1.95 11.76
CA GLN A 115 -18.39 -1.58 12.37
C GLN A 115 -19.55 -1.52 11.37
N SER A 116 -19.34 -0.97 10.18
CA SER A 116 -20.39 -0.87 9.15
C SER A 116 -20.85 -2.22 8.57
N ARG A 117 -20.09 -3.30 8.79
CA ARG A 117 -20.48 -4.67 8.45
C ARG A 117 -21.21 -5.33 9.61
N LEU A 118 -20.87 -5.02 10.85
CA LEU A 118 -21.59 -5.47 12.04
C LEU A 118 -23.01 -4.89 12.08
N GLU A 119 -23.17 -3.60 11.77
CA GLU A 119 -24.47 -2.91 11.66
C GLU A 119 -25.42 -3.50 10.61
N LYS A 120 -24.95 -4.39 9.72
CA LYS A 120 -25.75 -5.08 8.70
C LYS A 120 -26.03 -6.55 9.03
N LEU A 121 -25.47 -7.05 10.13
CA LEU A 121 -25.68 -8.41 10.64
C LEU A 121 -26.73 -8.44 11.75
N ASP A 122 -27.11 -7.28 12.28
CA ASP A 122 -28.27 -7.04 13.15
C ASP A 122 -29.51 -6.66 12.33
#